data_AF-A0A843J4J3-F1
#
_entry.id   AF-A0A843J4J3-F1
#
_cell.length_a   1.000
_cell.length_b   1.000
_cell.length_c   1.000
_cell.angle_alpha   90.00
_cell.angle_beta   90.00
_cell.angle_gamma   90.00
#
_symmetry.space_group_name_H-M   'P 1'
#
loop_
_entity.id
_entity.type
_entity.pdbx_description
1 polymer ?
#
loop_
_entity_poly.entity_id
_entity_poly.type
_entity_poly.pdbx_seq_one_letter_code
_entity_poly.pdbx_strand_id
1 'polypeptide(L)'
;MATTFSSEPSDGGKKITGAVSSDETVSIPESIDGTPVVSIGGRAFRNLRGSGGRTLTIPSGVRTSDPDALELSVNIRHIVYKGDFSTFSTFKWYSECGCRVECEDFEYTFPAGHTLSFPEFDEEMLDAFHSDFDSVALNRLSEPRYLSEECRDGYLKRMRRHSLELAQRAVANNDTGKLDGIFKAGILSDGDLQDILRMSLSSGKVASVSTVMSEINRRFHSAEDHTS
;
A
#
# COMPACT_ATOMS: atom_id res chain seq x y z
N MET A 1 29.68 -0.72 10.20
CA MET A 1 30.76 -0.30 9.26
C MET A 1 30.17 0.80 8.40
N ALA A 2 30.95 1.76 7.88
CA ALA A 2 30.39 2.78 7.01
C ALA A 2 29.74 2.13 5.77
N THR A 3 28.55 2.58 5.40
CA THR A 3 27.89 2.18 4.16
C THR A 3 28.73 2.67 2.98
N THR A 4 29.06 1.77 2.05
CA THR A 4 29.81 2.10 0.84
C THR A 4 28.89 2.00 -0.38
N PHE A 5 28.92 3.04 -1.22
CA PHE A 5 28.18 3.09 -2.48
C PHE A 5 29.14 3.07 -3.67
N SER A 6 28.84 2.21 -4.65
CA SER A 6 29.41 2.27 -5.98
C SER A 6 28.53 3.16 -6.86
N SER A 7 29.15 4.03 -7.65
CA SER A 7 28.43 4.92 -8.56
C SER A 7 29.15 5.12 -9.89
N GLU A 8 28.40 5.50 -10.91
CA GLU A 8 28.91 5.90 -12.22
C GLU A 8 28.32 7.24 -12.66
N PRO A 9 28.98 7.98 -13.58
CA PRO A 9 28.40 9.18 -14.18
C PRO A 9 27.06 8.87 -14.88
N SER A 10 26.12 9.78 -14.77
CA SER A 10 24.82 9.75 -15.44
C SER A 10 24.40 11.17 -15.82
N ASP A 11 23.42 11.32 -16.72
CA ASP A 11 22.93 12.64 -17.09
C ASP A 11 22.42 13.39 -15.85
N GLY A 12 23.02 14.55 -15.58
CA GLY A 12 22.68 15.39 -14.44
C GLY A 12 23.30 14.98 -13.10
N GLY A 13 24.09 13.90 -13.00
CA GLY A 13 24.73 13.52 -11.74
C GLY A 13 25.39 12.14 -11.69
N LYS A 14 25.21 11.45 -10.56
CA LYS A 14 25.69 10.09 -10.32
C LYS A 14 24.52 9.12 -10.26
N LYS A 15 24.73 7.94 -10.84
CA LYS A 15 23.86 6.76 -10.68
C LYS A 15 24.46 5.79 -9.68
N ILE A 16 23.69 5.36 -8.69
CA ILE A 16 24.12 4.30 -7.76
C ILE A 16 24.03 2.95 -8.47
N THR A 17 25.12 2.20 -8.50
CA THR A 17 25.17 0.86 -9.13
C THR A 17 25.41 -0.27 -8.14
N GLY A 18 25.66 0.08 -6.88
CA GLY A 18 25.91 -0.90 -5.83
C GLY A 18 25.90 -0.26 -4.44
N ALA A 19 25.41 -1.00 -3.45
CA ALA A 19 25.52 -0.64 -2.05
C ALA A 19 26.02 -1.85 -1.24
N VAL A 20 26.96 -1.59 -0.33
CA VAL A 20 27.42 -2.56 0.66
C VAL A 20 27.28 -1.94 2.03
N SER A 21 26.45 -2.56 2.87
CA SER A 21 26.24 -2.12 4.24
C SER A 21 25.88 -3.29 5.15
N SER A 22 26.37 -3.22 6.38
CA SER A 22 25.95 -4.05 7.52
C SER A 22 24.76 -3.46 8.26
N ASP A 23 24.48 -2.18 8.06
CA ASP A 23 23.61 -1.40 8.92
C ASP A 23 22.14 -1.70 8.62
N GLU A 24 21.28 -1.54 9.63
CA GLU A 24 19.82 -1.73 9.47
C GLU A 24 19.20 -0.61 8.63
N THR A 25 19.78 0.59 8.70
CA THR A 25 19.39 1.74 7.88
C THR A 25 20.48 2.04 6.87
N VAL A 26 20.11 2.03 5.59
CA VAL A 26 20.98 2.37 4.47
C VAL A 26 20.48 3.70 3.90
N SER A 27 21.27 4.76 4.07
CA SER A 27 20.91 6.10 3.58
C SER A 27 21.73 6.45 2.35
N ILE A 28 21.08 6.59 1.19
CA ILE A 28 21.71 7.07 -0.02
C ILE A 28 22.08 8.55 0.18
N PRO A 29 23.33 8.95 -0.06
CA PRO A 29 23.74 10.35 0.12
C PRO A 29 23.15 11.23 -0.99
N GLU A 30 22.96 12.52 -0.71
CA GLU A 30 22.53 13.50 -1.72
C GLU A 30 23.58 13.73 -2.81
N SER A 31 24.86 13.52 -2.49
CA SER A 31 25.97 13.65 -3.42
C SER A 31 27.11 12.68 -3.11
N ILE A 32 27.88 12.32 -4.15
CA ILE A 32 29.13 11.56 -4.06
C ILE A 32 30.20 12.39 -4.76
N ASP A 33 31.31 12.66 -4.06
CA ASP A 33 32.40 13.51 -4.54
C ASP A 33 31.92 14.90 -5.01
N GLY A 34 30.94 15.46 -4.31
CA GLY A 34 30.32 16.76 -4.63
C GLY A 34 29.39 16.75 -5.85
N THR A 35 29.19 15.60 -6.50
CA THR A 35 28.24 15.44 -7.61
C THR A 35 26.93 14.85 -7.10
N PRO A 36 25.75 15.42 -7.44
CA PRO A 36 24.47 14.96 -6.92
C PRO A 36 24.16 13.53 -7.37
N VAL A 37 23.52 12.75 -6.50
CA VAL A 37 22.97 11.43 -6.82
C VAL A 37 21.57 11.61 -7.39
N VAL A 38 21.36 11.17 -8.63
CA VAL A 38 20.13 11.45 -9.40
C VAL A 38 19.39 10.20 -9.84
N SER A 39 20.03 9.04 -9.83
CA SER A 39 19.43 7.79 -10.29
C SER A 39 19.97 6.54 -9.59
N ILE A 40 19.22 5.44 -9.70
CA ILE A 40 19.57 4.14 -9.16
C ILE A 40 19.57 3.10 -10.29
N GLY A 41 20.64 2.34 -10.41
CA GLY A 41 20.80 1.30 -11.42
C GLY A 41 20.27 -0.07 -10.97
N GLY A 42 20.14 -0.97 -11.94
CA GLY A 42 19.65 -2.32 -11.73
C GLY A 42 20.50 -3.11 -10.74
N ARG A 43 19.83 -3.88 -9.88
CA ARG A 43 20.44 -4.69 -8.80
C ARG A 43 21.37 -3.91 -7.86
N ALA A 44 21.22 -2.58 -7.75
CA ALA A 44 22.07 -1.75 -6.89
C ALA A 44 22.11 -2.24 -5.43
N PHE A 45 21.04 -2.88 -4.96
CA PHE A 45 20.90 -3.31 -3.56
C PHE A 45 21.08 -4.82 -3.33
N ARG A 46 21.49 -5.60 -4.35
CA ARG A 46 21.64 -7.07 -4.25
C ARG A 46 22.63 -7.54 -3.18
N ASN A 47 23.59 -6.69 -2.80
CA ASN A 47 24.66 -7.02 -1.85
C ASN A 47 24.35 -6.61 -0.42
N LEU A 48 23.16 -6.05 -0.18
CA LEU A 48 22.68 -5.76 1.16
C LEU A 48 22.31 -7.08 1.87
N ARG A 49 23.30 -7.71 2.49
CA ARG A 49 23.15 -8.99 3.22
C ARG A 49 22.75 -8.74 4.67
N GLY A 50 21.82 -9.53 5.19
CA GLY A 50 21.40 -9.52 6.59
C GLY A 50 20.05 -10.21 6.78
N SER A 51 19.79 -10.74 7.97
CA SER A 51 18.56 -11.46 8.31
C SER A 51 17.44 -10.57 8.87
N GLY A 52 17.75 -9.33 9.25
CA GLY A 52 16.78 -8.33 9.72
C GLY A 52 16.21 -7.49 8.58
N GLY A 53 14.96 -7.03 8.73
CA GLY A 53 14.37 -6.04 7.83
C GLY A 53 15.15 -4.73 7.86
N ARG A 54 15.40 -4.13 6.69
CA ARG A 54 16.17 -2.90 6.51
C ARG A 54 15.30 -1.74 6.08
N THR A 55 15.72 -0.55 6.49
CA THR A 55 15.22 0.72 5.99
C THR A 55 16.18 1.28 4.94
N LEU A 56 15.68 1.53 3.74
CA LEU A 56 16.39 2.26 2.68
C LEU A 56 15.89 3.70 2.65
N THR A 57 16.75 4.68 2.89
CA THR A 57 16.41 6.10 2.76
C THR A 57 16.97 6.65 1.46
N ILE A 58 16.11 7.25 0.65
CA ILE A 58 16.41 7.75 -0.69
C ILE A 58 16.14 9.26 -0.73
N PRO A 59 17.12 10.11 -1.06
CA PRO A 59 16.93 11.55 -1.13
C PRO A 59 16.05 11.92 -2.33
N SER A 60 15.37 13.07 -2.24
CA SER A 60 14.50 13.57 -3.32
C SER A 60 15.27 13.82 -4.62
N GLY A 61 16.58 14.08 -4.56
CA GLY A 61 17.42 14.24 -5.75
C GLY A 61 17.39 13.04 -6.71
N VAL A 62 17.07 11.83 -6.22
CA VAL A 62 16.89 10.64 -7.06
C VAL A 62 15.54 10.72 -7.76
N ARG A 63 15.56 10.80 -9.10
CA ARG A 63 14.36 10.97 -9.93
C ARG A 63 14.09 9.84 -10.91
N THR A 64 15.06 8.95 -11.12
CA THR A 64 14.88 7.77 -11.99
C THR A 64 15.52 6.54 -11.37
N SER A 65 15.01 5.37 -11.73
CA SER A 65 15.63 4.10 -11.37
C SER A 65 15.36 3.04 -12.43
N ASP A 66 16.28 2.08 -12.53
CA ASP A 66 15.99 0.83 -13.21
C ASP A 66 14.98 0.01 -12.35
N PRO A 67 13.98 -0.66 -12.96
CA PRO A 67 12.95 -1.40 -12.21
C PRO A 67 13.49 -2.58 -11.39
N ASP A 68 14.62 -3.15 -11.78
CA ASP A 68 15.28 -4.29 -11.14
C ASP A 68 16.28 -3.87 -10.04
N ALA A 69 16.24 -2.62 -9.55
CA ALA A 69 17.15 -2.13 -8.50
C ALA A 69 17.12 -2.98 -7.21
N LEU A 70 15.94 -3.48 -6.86
CA LEU A 70 15.71 -4.35 -5.70
C LEU A 70 15.86 -5.84 -6.00
N GLU A 71 16.15 -6.25 -7.24
CA GLU A 71 16.25 -7.67 -7.57
C GLU A 71 17.35 -8.34 -6.71
N LEU A 72 17.04 -9.50 -6.14
CA LEU A 72 17.83 -10.25 -5.16
C LEU A 72 18.00 -9.55 -3.79
N SER A 73 17.36 -8.41 -3.56
CA SER A 73 17.23 -7.83 -2.23
C SER A 73 16.04 -8.47 -1.50
N VAL A 74 16.33 -9.22 -0.44
CA VAL A 74 15.32 -9.98 0.32
C VAL A 74 15.09 -9.41 1.73
N ASN A 75 15.66 -8.24 2.03
CA ASN A 75 15.63 -7.67 3.36
C ASN A 75 15.21 -6.20 3.42
N ILE A 76 15.07 -5.48 2.29
CA ILE A 76 14.50 -4.14 2.31
C ILE A 76 12.99 -4.25 2.53
N ARG A 77 12.54 -3.85 3.73
CA ARG A 77 11.12 -3.92 4.15
C ARG A 77 10.51 -2.55 4.42
N HIS A 78 11.34 -1.52 4.40
CA HIS A 78 10.91 -0.15 4.57
C HIS A 78 11.73 0.74 3.64
N ILE A 79 11.04 1.57 2.87
CA ILE A 79 11.65 2.56 1.98
C ILE A 79 11.11 3.93 2.37
N VAL A 80 12.02 4.85 2.66
CA VAL A 80 11.71 6.25 2.91
C VAL A 80 12.24 7.06 1.75
N TYR A 81 11.36 7.49 0.85
CA TYR A 81 11.70 8.40 -0.23
C TYR A 81 11.40 9.84 0.20
N LYS A 82 12.38 10.73 0.09
CA LYS A 82 12.24 12.12 0.52
C LYS A 82 11.54 13.03 -0.50
N GLY A 83 10.94 12.46 -1.55
CA GLY A 83 10.08 13.20 -2.48
C GLY A 83 8.64 12.70 -2.44
N ASP A 84 7.86 13.10 -3.44
CA ASP A 84 6.48 12.66 -3.60
C ASP A 84 6.36 11.22 -4.15
N PHE A 85 5.21 10.61 -3.88
CA PHE A 85 4.93 9.27 -4.39
C PHE A 85 4.78 9.21 -5.91
N SER A 86 4.36 10.30 -6.56
CA SER A 86 4.23 10.32 -8.04
C SER A 86 5.57 10.10 -8.73
N THR A 87 6.66 10.56 -8.13
CA THR A 87 8.02 10.32 -8.62
C THR A 87 8.48 8.92 -8.26
N PHE A 88 8.28 8.50 -7.00
CA PHE A 88 8.65 7.15 -6.55
C PHE A 88 8.00 6.05 -7.38
N SER A 89 6.71 6.19 -7.71
CA SER A 89 5.94 5.20 -8.47
C SER A 89 6.51 4.95 -9.86
N THR A 90 7.22 5.92 -10.46
CA THR A 90 7.91 5.74 -11.75
C THR A 90 9.06 4.74 -11.68
N PHE A 91 9.58 4.43 -10.49
CA PHE A 91 10.68 3.49 -10.32
C PHE A 91 10.25 2.05 -10.59
N LYS A 92 8.95 1.74 -10.41
CA LYS A 92 8.35 0.42 -10.65
C LYS A 92 9.15 -0.73 -10.06
N TRP A 93 9.65 -0.53 -8.84
CA TRP A 93 10.41 -1.55 -8.14
C TRP A 93 9.52 -2.71 -7.75
N TYR A 94 9.97 -3.93 -8.03
CA TYR A 94 9.35 -5.14 -7.52
C TYR A 94 10.02 -5.58 -6.21
N SER A 95 9.23 -6.01 -5.22
CA SER A 95 9.74 -6.50 -3.95
C SER A 95 9.24 -7.91 -3.64
N GLU A 96 10.18 -8.82 -3.38
CA GLU A 96 9.89 -10.19 -2.91
C GLU A 96 9.41 -10.23 -1.44
N CYS A 97 9.46 -9.11 -0.74
CA CYS A 97 9.05 -8.99 0.66
C CYS A 97 8.01 -7.90 0.81
N GLY A 98 7.14 -8.04 1.81
CA GLY A 98 6.24 -6.96 2.19
C GLY A 98 7.06 -5.72 2.51
N CYS A 99 6.72 -4.61 1.86
CA CYS A 99 7.51 -3.39 1.89
C CYS A 99 6.63 -2.20 2.21
N ARG A 100 6.96 -1.50 3.30
CA ARG A 100 6.38 -0.21 3.62
C ARG A 100 7.10 0.88 2.82
N VAL A 101 6.35 1.69 2.10
CA VAL A 101 6.85 2.85 1.37
C VAL A 101 6.30 4.10 2.05
N GLU A 102 7.20 4.99 2.43
CA GLU A 102 6.92 6.29 3.02
C GLU A 102 7.52 7.37 2.10
N CYS A 103 6.66 8.23 1.58
CA CYS A 103 6.98 9.43 0.80
C CYS A 103 6.47 10.67 1.57
N GLU A 104 6.79 11.87 1.10
CA GLU A 104 6.36 13.10 1.79
C GLU A 104 4.83 13.24 1.91
N ASP A 105 4.09 12.73 0.92
CA ASP A 105 2.64 12.89 0.77
C ASP A 105 1.86 11.57 0.89
N PHE A 106 2.55 10.45 1.12
CA PHE A 106 1.97 9.12 0.99
C PHE A 106 2.68 8.07 1.85
N GLU A 107 1.92 7.18 2.47
CA GLU A 107 2.43 5.98 3.14
C GLU A 107 1.55 4.79 2.76
N TYR A 108 2.16 3.67 2.40
CA TYR A 108 1.45 2.41 2.17
C TYR A 108 2.37 1.20 2.39
N THR A 109 1.77 0.08 2.82
CA THR A 109 2.50 -1.20 2.94
C THR A 109 2.04 -2.14 1.84
N PHE A 110 2.92 -2.38 0.87
CA PHE A 110 2.71 -3.37 -0.18
C PHE A 110 2.97 -4.77 0.39
N PRO A 111 2.08 -5.75 0.14
CA PRO A 111 2.36 -7.16 0.37
C PRO A 111 3.59 -7.64 -0.39
N ALA A 112 4.08 -8.81 -0.02
CA ALA A 112 5.23 -9.44 -0.69
C ALA A 112 4.86 -9.89 -2.11
N GLY A 113 5.82 -9.80 -3.03
CA GLY A 113 5.68 -10.31 -4.39
C GLY A 113 4.95 -9.35 -5.33
N HIS A 114 5.13 -8.05 -5.12
CA HIS A 114 4.41 -7.03 -5.86
C HIS A 114 5.28 -5.86 -6.31
N THR A 115 4.81 -5.19 -7.35
CA THR A 115 5.35 -3.90 -7.77
C THR A 115 4.93 -2.80 -6.79
N LEU A 116 5.87 -1.98 -6.34
CA LEU A 116 5.68 -0.89 -5.37
C LEU A 116 5.14 0.38 -6.05
N SER A 117 4.20 0.25 -6.98
CA SER A 117 3.60 1.35 -7.72
C SER A 117 2.12 1.10 -7.99
N PHE A 118 1.38 2.18 -8.20
CA PHE A 118 0.02 2.14 -8.75
C PHE A 118 0.05 2.71 -10.17
N PRO A 119 -0.74 2.15 -11.10
CA PRO A 119 -1.78 1.13 -10.88
C PRO A 119 -1.28 -0.32 -10.86
N GLU A 120 0.00 -0.59 -11.15
CA GLU A 120 0.51 -1.96 -11.38
C GLU A 120 0.20 -2.92 -10.23
N PHE A 121 0.35 -2.49 -8.97
CA PHE A 121 -0.02 -3.28 -7.82
C PHE A 121 -1.50 -3.72 -7.85
N ASP A 122 -2.42 -2.79 -8.16
CA ASP A 122 -3.84 -3.09 -8.15
C ASP A 122 -4.21 -4.05 -9.29
N GLU A 123 -3.56 -3.92 -10.45
CA GLU A 123 -3.71 -4.84 -11.58
C GLU A 123 -3.23 -6.26 -11.21
N GLU A 124 -2.05 -6.38 -10.60
CA GLU A 124 -1.51 -7.65 -10.10
C GLU A 124 -2.42 -8.31 -9.05
N MET A 125 -3.01 -7.52 -8.15
CA MET A 125 -3.96 -7.99 -7.13
C MET A 125 -5.26 -8.52 -7.73
N LEU A 126 -5.70 -7.96 -8.87
CA LEU A 126 -6.95 -8.36 -9.53
C LEU A 126 -6.77 -9.57 -10.45
N ASP A 127 -5.59 -9.75 -11.04
CA ASP A 127 -5.29 -10.82 -11.99
C ASP A 127 -5.13 -12.20 -11.30
N ALA A 128 -4.49 -12.24 -10.14
CA ALA A 128 -4.17 -13.49 -9.44
C ALA A 128 -5.06 -13.79 -8.22
N PHE A 129 -4.95 -15.00 -7.69
CA PHE A 129 -5.58 -15.37 -6.42
C PHE A 129 -4.62 -15.12 -5.27
N HIS A 130 -4.97 -14.15 -4.42
CA HIS A 130 -4.19 -13.78 -3.25
C HIS A 130 -4.98 -14.10 -1.97
N SER A 131 -4.32 -14.67 -0.97
CA SER A 131 -4.97 -15.05 0.29
C SER A 131 -5.37 -13.86 1.16
N ASP A 132 -4.73 -12.71 0.96
CA ASP A 132 -4.95 -11.43 1.63
C ASP A 132 -5.78 -10.45 0.78
N PHE A 133 -6.35 -10.91 -0.34
CA PHE A 133 -7.14 -10.09 -1.26
C PHE A 133 -8.21 -9.27 -0.53
N ASP A 134 -9.01 -9.89 0.35
CA ASP A 134 -10.11 -9.20 1.03
C ASP A 134 -9.62 -8.03 1.91
N SER A 135 -8.50 -8.22 2.61
CA SER A 135 -7.90 -7.15 3.43
C SER A 135 -7.37 -6.02 2.57
N VAL A 136 -6.68 -6.34 1.48
CA VAL A 136 -6.15 -5.35 0.54
C VAL A 136 -7.30 -4.59 -0.10
N ALA A 137 -8.29 -5.28 -0.65
CA ALA A 137 -9.45 -4.68 -1.30
C ALA A 137 -10.21 -3.74 -0.35
N LEU A 138 -10.43 -4.14 0.91
CA LEU A 138 -11.07 -3.28 1.90
C LEU A 138 -10.26 -2.01 2.17
N ASN A 139 -8.95 -2.12 2.35
CA ASN A 139 -8.09 -0.96 2.56
C ASN A 139 -8.10 -0.03 1.33
N ARG A 140 -7.87 -0.59 0.13
CA ARG A 140 -7.85 0.16 -1.14
C ARG A 140 -9.17 0.87 -1.45
N LEU A 141 -10.31 0.23 -1.17
CA LEU A 141 -11.63 0.82 -1.40
C LEU A 141 -12.02 1.89 -0.35
N SER A 142 -11.57 1.72 0.90
CA SER A 142 -11.85 2.64 2.00
C SER A 142 -11.02 3.91 1.93
N GLU A 143 -9.75 3.79 1.52
CA GLU A 143 -8.80 4.90 1.41
C GLU A 143 -8.19 4.94 0.00
N PRO A 144 -8.98 5.30 -1.02
CA PRO A 144 -8.58 5.19 -2.43
C PRO A 144 -7.56 6.27 -2.80
N ARG A 145 -6.28 5.98 -2.59
CA ARG A 145 -5.14 6.79 -3.04
C ARG A 145 -4.53 6.14 -4.28
N TYR A 146 -4.43 6.90 -5.38
CA TYR A 146 -3.93 6.41 -6.69
C TYR A 146 -4.68 5.17 -7.24
N LEU A 147 -5.91 4.94 -6.79
CA LEU A 147 -6.76 3.84 -7.28
C LEU A 147 -7.50 4.31 -8.54
N SER A 148 -7.26 3.64 -9.67
CA SER A 148 -8.00 3.93 -10.90
C SER A 148 -9.47 3.47 -10.81
N GLU A 149 -10.35 4.08 -11.61
CA GLU A 149 -11.77 3.66 -11.66
C GLU A 149 -11.91 2.19 -12.09
N GLU A 150 -11.10 1.76 -13.06
CA GLU A 150 -11.08 0.37 -13.53
C GLU A 150 -10.69 -0.62 -12.41
N CYS A 151 -9.62 -0.32 -11.66
CA CYS A 151 -9.20 -1.16 -10.54
C CYS A 151 -10.24 -1.13 -9.41
N ARG A 152 -10.83 0.04 -9.11
CA ARG A 152 -11.92 0.19 -8.13
C ARG A 152 -13.09 -0.73 -8.48
N ASP A 153 -13.54 -0.70 -9.74
CA ASP A 153 -14.63 -1.55 -10.22
C ASP A 153 -14.25 -3.04 -10.18
N GLY A 154 -13.00 -3.38 -10.49
CA GLY A 154 -12.45 -4.72 -10.35
C GLY A 154 -12.57 -5.25 -8.92
N TYR A 155 -12.10 -4.47 -7.93
CA TYR A 155 -12.19 -4.83 -6.52
C TYR A 155 -13.65 -4.98 -6.07
N LEU A 156 -14.52 -4.03 -6.41
CA LEU A 156 -15.94 -4.09 -6.08
C LEU A 156 -16.60 -5.34 -6.68
N LYS A 157 -16.37 -5.62 -7.95
CA LYS A 157 -16.92 -6.79 -8.65
C LYS A 157 -16.51 -8.11 -7.98
N ARG A 158 -15.26 -8.21 -7.54
CA ARG A 158 -14.74 -9.42 -6.90
C ARG A 158 -15.23 -9.57 -5.46
N MET A 159 -15.32 -8.47 -4.71
CA MET A 159 -15.80 -8.43 -3.32
C MET A 159 -17.31 -8.66 -3.19
N ARG A 160 -18.11 -8.29 -4.20
CA ARG A 160 -19.59 -8.41 -4.17
C ARG A 160 -20.09 -9.81 -3.83
N ARG A 161 -19.36 -10.87 -4.17
CA ARG A 161 -19.81 -12.26 -3.97
C ARG A 161 -19.88 -12.69 -2.50
N HIS A 162 -19.05 -12.11 -1.62
CA HIS A 162 -18.91 -12.54 -0.22
C HIS A 162 -18.81 -11.37 0.77
N SER A 163 -19.03 -10.12 0.32
CA SER A 163 -19.01 -8.92 1.17
C SER A 163 -19.96 -8.99 2.38
N LEU A 164 -21.17 -9.55 2.19
CA LEU A 164 -22.12 -9.78 3.29
C LEU A 164 -21.56 -10.77 4.32
N GLU A 165 -20.96 -11.88 3.87
CA GLU A 165 -20.33 -12.86 4.76
C GLU A 165 -19.16 -12.25 5.54
N LEU A 166 -18.37 -11.37 4.92
CA LEU A 166 -17.29 -10.64 5.59
C LEU A 166 -17.83 -9.73 6.70
N ALA A 167 -18.91 -8.99 6.43
CA ALA A 167 -19.56 -8.15 7.43
C ALA A 167 -20.17 -9.01 8.55
N GLN A 168 -20.80 -10.12 8.20
CA GLN A 168 -21.36 -11.04 9.17
C GLN A 168 -20.28 -11.62 10.11
N ARG A 169 -19.13 -12.01 9.56
CA ARG A 169 -17.97 -12.45 10.34
C ARG A 169 -17.40 -11.35 11.23
N ALA A 170 -17.35 -10.11 10.75
CA ALA A 170 -16.88 -8.98 11.55
C ALA A 170 -17.83 -8.74 12.75
N VAL A 171 -19.15 -8.81 12.55
CA VAL A 171 -20.11 -8.82 13.68
C VAL A 171 -19.88 -10.04 14.57
N ALA A 172 -19.70 -11.25 14.01
CA ALA A 172 -19.46 -12.48 14.76
C ALA A 172 -18.21 -12.38 15.67
N ASN A 173 -17.20 -11.62 15.26
CA ASN A 173 -15.98 -11.38 16.03
C ASN A 173 -16.00 -10.09 16.87
N ASN A 174 -17.09 -9.30 16.81
CA ASN A 174 -17.18 -7.97 17.43
C ASN A 174 -16.06 -7.00 16.97
N ASP A 175 -15.66 -7.14 15.70
CA ASP A 175 -14.59 -6.36 15.06
C ASP A 175 -15.20 -5.12 14.38
N THR A 176 -15.33 -4.04 15.15
CA THR A 176 -15.93 -2.78 14.68
C THR A 176 -15.05 -2.02 13.69
N GLY A 177 -13.72 -2.21 13.73
CA GLY A 177 -12.80 -1.60 12.78
C GLY A 177 -12.96 -2.19 11.38
N LYS A 178 -13.08 -3.52 11.28
CA LYS A 178 -13.36 -4.18 10.00
C LYS A 178 -14.76 -3.83 9.47
N LEU A 179 -15.76 -3.69 10.35
CA LEU A 179 -17.10 -3.22 9.94
C LEU A 179 -17.05 -1.80 9.36
N ASP A 180 -16.36 -0.87 10.02
CA ASP A 180 -16.18 0.50 9.54
C ASP A 180 -15.49 0.54 8.17
N GLY A 181 -14.45 -0.27 7.96
CA GLY A 181 -13.79 -0.43 6.66
C GLY A 181 -14.74 -0.95 5.57
N ILE A 182 -15.56 -1.96 5.87
CA ILE A 182 -16.55 -2.48 4.90
C ILE A 182 -17.57 -1.40 4.51
N PHE A 183 -18.01 -0.59 5.47
CA PHE A 183 -18.96 0.49 5.24
C PHE A 183 -18.36 1.62 4.42
N LYS A 184 -17.14 2.07 4.75
CA LYS A 184 -16.38 3.07 3.98
C LYS A 184 -16.09 2.62 2.55
N ALA A 185 -15.80 1.34 2.36
CA ALA A 185 -15.60 0.75 1.03
C ALA A 185 -16.87 0.79 0.15
N GLY A 186 -18.05 1.04 0.73
CA GLY A 186 -19.30 1.22 -0.01
C GLY A 186 -19.79 -0.03 -0.75
N ILE A 187 -19.32 -1.22 -0.33
CA ILE A 187 -19.57 -2.48 -1.03
C ILE A 187 -21.00 -2.99 -0.79
N LEU A 188 -21.53 -2.72 0.41
CA LEU A 188 -22.82 -3.23 0.88
C LEU A 188 -23.98 -2.33 0.44
N SER A 189 -25.05 -2.98 -0.01
CA SER A 189 -26.33 -2.32 -0.28
C SER A 189 -27.06 -1.96 1.02
N ASP A 190 -28.08 -1.12 0.94
CA ASP A 190 -28.90 -0.76 2.11
C ASP A 190 -29.69 -1.97 2.66
N GLY A 191 -30.04 -2.92 1.79
CA GLY A 191 -30.61 -4.21 2.20
C GLY A 191 -29.64 -5.01 3.06
N ASP A 192 -28.37 -5.09 2.65
CA ASP A 192 -27.33 -5.79 3.40
C ASP A 192 -27.11 -5.15 4.78
N LEU A 193 -27.14 -3.81 4.87
CA LEU A 193 -27.01 -3.10 6.14
C LEU A 193 -28.15 -3.44 7.12
N GLN A 194 -29.38 -3.57 6.63
CA GLN A 194 -30.52 -3.98 7.46
C GLN A 194 -30.36 -5.42 7.97
N ASP A 195 -29.86 -6.34 7.13
CA ASP A 195 -29.61 -7.72 7.55
C ASP A 195 -28.49 -7.83 8.58
N ILE A 196 -27.41 -7.04 8.41
CA ILE A 196 -26.31 -6.95 9.38
C ILE A 196 -26.80 -6.33 10.70
N LEU A 197 -27.69 -5.33 10.66
CA LEU A 197 -28.29 -4.75 11.86
C LEU A 197 -29.10 -5.78 12.65
N ARG A 198 -29.98 -6.53 11.97
CA ARG A 198 -30.79 -7.59 12.60
C ARG A 198 -29.91 -8.64 13.27
N MET A 199 -28.83 -9.05 12.60
CA MET A 199 -27.89 -10.01 13.15
C MET A 199 -27.06 -9.45 14.32
N SER A 200 -26.69 -8.17 14.27
CA SER A 200 -25.99 -7.50 15.37
C SER A 200 -26.88 -7.40 16.62
N LEU A 201 -28.18 -7.11 16.42
CA LEU A 201 -29.18 -7.09 17.50
C LEU A 201 -29.39 -8.48 18.10
N SER A 202 -29.55 -9.52 17.26
CA SER A 202 -29.79 -10.89 17.73
C SER A 202 -28.58 -11.50 18.44
N SER A 203 -27.37 -11.06 18.11
CA SER A 203 -26.13 -11.50 18.77
C SER A 203 -25.77 -10.72 20.03
N GLY A 204 -26.53 -9.68 20.39
CA GLY A 204 -26.33 -8.87 21.60
C GLY A 204 -25.08 -7.99 21.58
N LYS A 205 -24.46 -7.77 20.42
CA LYS A 205 -23.20 -7.03 20.27
C LYS A 205 -23.46 -5.55 20.07
N VAL A 206 -23.64 -4.84 21.19
CA VAL A 206 -24.02 -3.42 21.22
C VAL A 206 -23.04 -2.53 20.46
N ALA A 207 -21.73 -2.83 20.48
CA ALA A 207 -20.72 -2.08 19.73
C ALA A 207 -20.96 -2.16 18.21
N SER A 208 -21.13 -3.38 17.66
CA SER A 208 -21.47 -3.58 16.26
C SER A 208 -22.81 -2.94 15.87
N VAL A 209 -23.83 -3.03 16.74
CA VAL A 209 -25.13 -2.36 16.53
C VAL A 209 -24.92 -0.86 16.37
N SER A 210 -24.15 -0.23 17.27
CA SER A 210 -23.88 1.20 17.21
C SER A 210 -23.16 1.58 15.92
N THR A 211 -22.15 0.81 15.49
CA THR A 211 -21.42 1.06 14.24
C THR A 211 -22.34 0.98 13.02
N VAL A 212 -23.20 -0.04 12.93
CA VAL A 212 -24.15 -0.22 11.82
C VAL A 212 -25.19 0.89 11.80
N MET A 213 -25.75 1.27 12.96
CA MET A 213 -26.73 2.35 13.06
C MET A 213 -26.15 3.70 12.65
N SER A 214 -24.91 4.00 13.06
CA SER A 214 -24.21 5.21 12.64
C SER A 214 -24.04 5.27 11.12
N GLU A 215 -23.71 4.15 10.48
CA GLU A 215 -23.60 4.08 9.01
C GLU A 215 -24.94 4.26 8.30
N ILE A 216 -26.01 3.60 8.77
CA ILE A 216 -27.36 3.75 8.22
C ILE A 216 -27.80 5.22 8.30
N ASN A 217 -27.59 5.86 9.45
CA ASN A 217 -27.91 7.27 9.63
C ASN A 217 -27.07 8.15 8.68
N ARG A 218 -25.77 7.88 8.53
CA ARG A 218 -24.89 8.63 7.62
C ARG A 218 -25.42 8.60 6.19
N ARG A 219 -25.79 7.42 5.67
CA ARG A 219 -26.32 7.26 4.31
C ARG A 219 -27.67 7.96 4.13
N PHE A 220 -28.53 7.92 5.15
CA PHE A 220 -29.82 8.61 5.12
C PHE A 220 -29.65 10.13 4.93
N HIS A 221 -28.76 10.76 5.71
CA HIS A 221 -28.52 12.21 5.62
C HIS A 221 -27.81 12.60 4.32
N SER A 222 -26.89 11.78 3.80
CA SER A 222 -26.26 12.04 2.50
C SER A 222 -27.24 11.98 1.31
N ALA A 223 -28.36 11.24 1.43
CA ALA A 223 -29.38 11.18 0.39
C ALA A 223 -30.29 12.42 0.37
N GLU A 224 -30.52 13.06 1.51
CA GLU A 224 -31.34 14.28 1.62
C GLU A 224 -30.62 15.52 1.03
N ASP A 225 -29.29 15.63 1.22
CA ASP A 225 -28.45 16.72 0.69
C ASP A 225 -28.31 16.76 -0.85
N HIS A 226 -28.72 15.72 -1.56
CA HIS A 226 -28.71 15.66 -3.04
C HIS A 226 -30.07 15.97 -3.68
N THR A 227 -31.06 16.37 -2.87
CA THR A 227 -32.42 16.71 -3.33
C THR A 227 -32.82 18.17 -3.08
N SER A 228 -31.88 19.04 -2.69
CA SER A 228 -32.06 20.50 -2.54
C SER A 228 -31.27 21.31 -3.56
#